data_AF-A0A7Y2DBA7-F1
#
_entry.id   AF-A0A7Y2DBA7-F1
#
_cell.length_a   1.000
_cell.length_b   1.000
_cell.length_c   1.000
_cell.angle_alpha   90.00
_cell.angle_beta   90.00
_cell.angle_gamma   90.00
#
_symmetry.space_group_name_H-M   'P 1'
#
loop_
_entity.id
_entity.type
_entity.pdbx_description
1 polymer ?
#
loop_
_entity_poly.entity_id
_entity_poly.type
_entity_poly.pdbx_seq_one_letter_code
_entity_poly.pdbx_strand_id
1 'polypeptide(L)'
;MSSEMTLRDAIYGLRATRIFDGTPVPPATLDQILEAATMACSSGNTQPWEFVVVTDAGLKTQIKAEMEIGFQGVDEDRVQDEKDLVDGVGRPITGHAAIEH
;
A
#
# COMPACT_ATOMS: atom_id res chain seq x y z
N MET A 1 7.24 -24.61 -20.76
CA MET A 1 7.54 -23.28 -21.33
C MET A 1 6.92 -22.26 -20.40
N SER A 2 7.69 -21.31 -19.88
CA SER A 2 7.10 -20.23 -19.08
C SER A 2 6.26 -19.38 -20.02
N SER A 3 4.97 -19.24 -19.75
CA SER A 3 4.14 -18.25 -20.42
C SER A 3 4.67 -16.88 -20.03
N GLU A 4 4.93 -16.01 -21.01
CA GLU A 4 5.16 -14.59 -20.70
C GLU A 4 3.88 -14.01 -20.10
N MET A 5 4.04 -13.17 -19.07
CA MET A 5 2.95 -12.42 -18.45
C MET A 5 2.74 -11.13 -19.25
N THR A 6 1.52 -10.87 -19.72
CA THR A 6 1.23 -9.60 -20.39
C THR A 6 1.11 -8.45 -19.37
N LEU A 7 1.24 -7.20 -19.81
CA LEU A 7 0.97 -6.03 -18.97
C LEU A 7 -0.44 -6.07 -18.36
N ARG A 8 -1.43 -6.54 -19.13
CA ARG A 8 -2.80 -6.69 -18.65
C ARG A 8 -2.89 -7.71 -17.53
N ASP A 9 -2.23 -8.86 -17.69
CA ASP A 9 -2.23 -9.91 -16.66
C ASP A 9 -1.57 -9.41 -15.38
N ALA A 10 -0.47 -8.66 -15.49
CA ALA A 10 0.21 -8.07 -14.34
C ALA A 10 -0.70 -7.09 -13.56
N ILE A 11 -1.37 -6.17 -14.27
CA ILE A 11 -2.23 -5.15 -13.66
C ILE A 11 -3.48 -5.78 -13.02
N TYR A 12 -4.19 -6.65 -13.74
CA TYR A 12 -5.46 -7.22 -13.26
C TYR A 12 -5.26 -8.43 -12.34
N GLY A 13 -4.08 -9.06 -12.38
CA GLY A 13 -3.68 -10.15 -11.50
C GLY A 13 -3.15 -9.69 -10.14
N LEU A 14 -2.74 -8.43 -10.00
CA LEU A 14 -2.21 -7.88 -8.75
C LEU A 14 -3.21 -8.06 -7.59
N ARG A 15 -2.70 -8.51 -6.44
CA ARG A 15 -3.46 -8.63 -5.19
C ARG A 15 -2.68 -8.02 -4.05
N ALA A 16 -3.40 -7.50 -3.05
CA ALA A 16 -2.82 -7.13 -1.76
C ALA A 16 -2.51 -8.41 -0.95
N THR A 17 -1.40 -9.07 -1.28
CA THR A 17 -0.95 -10.30 -0.62
C THR A 17 -0.53 -10.03 0.83
N ARG A 18 -1.03 -10.85 1.76
CA ARG A 18 -0.80 -10.71 3.22
C ARG A 18 0.02 -11.85 3.82
N ILE A 19 0.22 -12.94 3.08
CA ILE A 19 0.95 -14.13 3.51
C ILE A 19 2.07 -14.37 2.50
N PHE A 20 3.31 -14.40 2.98
CA PHE A 20 4.51 -14.65 2.21
C PHE A 20 5.19 -15.91 2.72
N ASP A 21 5.86 -16.64 1.84
CA ASP A 21 6.56 -17.91 2.16
C ASP A 21 7.89 -17.70 2.90
N GLY A 22 8.36 -16.46 3.01
CA GLY A 22 9.62 -16.10 3.66
C GLY A 22 10.85 -16.24 2.78
N THR A 23 10.70 -16.63 1.50
CA THR A 23 11.82 -16.72 0.56
C THR A 23 12.41 -15.32 0.33
N PRO A 24 13.72 -15.11 0.58
CA PRO A 24 14.34 -13.82 0.34
C PRO A 24 14.32 -13.46 -1.15
N VAL A 25 13.99 -12.20 -1.45
CA VAL A 25 14.10 -11.66 -2.81
C VAL A 25 15.58 -11.40 -3.11
N PRO A 26 16.11 -11.83 -4.27
CA PRO A 26 17.49 -11.55 -4.65
C PRO A 26 17.79 -10.04 -4.72
N PRO A 27 19.00 -9.57 -4.32
CA PRO A 27 19.35 -8.15 -4.34
C PRO A 27 19.13 -7.47 -5.70
N ALA A 28 19.58 -8.11 -6.78
CA ALA A 28 19.42 -7.57 -8.14
C ALA A 28 17.94 -7.39 -8.55
N THR A 29 17.04 -8.23 -8.02
CA THR A 29 15.60 -8.09 -8.25
C THR A 29 15.03 -6.90 -7.48
N LEU A 30 15.51 -6.64 -6.26
CA LEU A 30 15.13 -5.45 -5.50
C LEU A 30 15.57 -4.18 -6.24
N ASP A 31 16.79 -4.15 -6.76
CA ASP A 31 17.31 -3.01 -7.53
C ASP A 31 16.43 -2.68 -8.74
N GLN A 32 16.04 -3.70 -9.52
CA GLN A 32 15.14 -3.54 -10.67
C GLN A 32 13.76 -3.00 -10.28
N ILE A 33 13.22 -3.44 -9.16
CA ILE A 33 11.92 -2.96 -8.66
C ILE A 33 12.03 -1.48 -8.26
N LEU A 34 13.09 -1.09 -7.58
CA LEU A 34 13.31 0.28 -7.14
C LEU A 34 13.57 1.21 -8.33
N GLU A 35 14.36 0.78 -9.32
CA GLU A 35 14.54 1.51 -10.57
C GLU A 35 13.20 1.72 -11.29
N ALA A 36 12.36 0.69 -11.38
CA ALA A 36 11.04 0.84 -11.97
C ALA A 36 10.15 1.82 -11.17
N ALA A 37 10.27 1.84 -9.84
CA ALA A 37 9.50 2.75 -8.98
C ALA A 37 9.87 4.22 -9.19
N THR A 38 11.15 4.54 -9.46
CA THR A 38 11.59 5.92 -9.73
C THR A 38 11.09 6.47 -11.06
N MET A 39 10.56 5.63 -11.95
CA MET A 39 9.95 6.06 -13.22
C MET A 39 8.54 6.65 -13.06
N ALA A 40 7.98 6.65 -11.85
CA ALA A 40 6.73 7.35 -11.57
C ALA A 40 6.85 8.86 -11.91
N CYS A 41 5.77 9.48 -12.36
CA CYS A 41 5.77 10.92 -12.58
C CYS A 41 5.78 11.67 -11.25
N SER A 42 6.51 12.78 -11.17
CA SER A 42 6.48 13.71 -10.02
C SER A 42 6.42 15.16 -10.49
N SER A 43 5.84 16.04 -9.67
CA SER A 43 5.78 17.47 -9.97
C SER A 43 7.18 18.04 -10.13
N GLY A 44 7.42 18.72 -11.26
CA GLY A 44 8.74 19.26 -11.61
C GLY A 44 9.84 18.21 -11.74
N ASN A 45 9.49 16.92 -11.87
CA ASN A 45 10.43 15.79 -11.85
C ASN A 45 11.36 15.78 -10.62
N THR A 46 10.84 16.24 -9.48
CA THR A 46 11.61 16.34 -8.22
C THR A 46 11.94 15.00 -7.59
N GLN A 47 11.21 13.94 -7.96
CA GLN A 47 11.39 12.58 -7.47
C GLN A 47 11.53 12.53 -5.93
N PRO A 48 10.56 13.08 -5.18
CA PRO A 48 10.71 13.37 -3.74
C PRO A 48 10.58 12.13 -2.85
N TRP A 49 10.72 10.93 -3.42
CA TRP A 49 10.60 9.67 -2.70
C TRP A 49 11.96 9.22 -2.17
N GLU A 50 11.92 8.66 -0.97
CA GLU A 50 13.02 7.90 -0.38
C GLU A 50 12.55 6.46 -0.18
N PHE A 51 13.39 5.50 -0.57
CA PHE A 51 13.12 4.08 -0.38
C PHE A 51 14.11 3.50 0.63
N VAL A 52 13.60 2.98 1.75
CA VAL A 52 14.40 2.28 2.76
C VAL A 52 14.14 0.78 2.65
N VAL A 53 15.12 0.02 2.19
CA VAL A 53 15.02 -1.42 2.03
C VAL A 53 15.47 -2.12 3.31
N VAL A 54 14.56 -2.86 3.96
CA VAL A 54 14.86 -3.61 5.18
C VAL A 54 14.83 -5.12 4.90
N THR A 55 16.01 -5.72 4.75
CA THR A 55 16.14 -7.18 4.54
C THR A 55 16.43 -7.94 5.83
N ASP A 56 17.05 -7.29 6.82
CA ASP A 56 17.39 -7.90 8.10
C ASP A 56 16.15 -8.38 8.87
N ALA A 57 16.17 -9.64 9.32
CA ALA A 57 15.03 -10.25 9.99
C ALA A 57 14.83 -9.72 11.41
N GLY A 58 15.92 -9.36 12.11
CA GLY A 58 15.85 -8.77 13.45
C GLY A 58 15.17 -7.40 13.42
N LEU A 59 15.59 -6.54 12.50
CA LEU A 59 15.03 -5.22 12.32
C LEU A 59 13.57 -5.28 11.87
N LYS A 60 13.21 -6.20 10.96
CA LYS A 60 11.78 -6.42 10.61
C LYS A 60 10.93 -6.81 11.82
N THR A 61 11.49 -7.60 12.74
CA THR A 61 10.79 -8.00 13.97
C THR A 61 10.57 -6.80 14.89
N GLN A 62 11.56 -5.91 15.02
CA GLN A 62 11.44 -4.67 15.78
C GLN A 62 10.39 -3.74 15.16
N ILE A 63 10.46 -3.51 13.84
CA ILE A 63 9.47 -2.70 13.11
C ILE A 63 8.06 -3.25 13.31
N LYS A 64 7.87 -4.59 13.25
CA LYS A 64 6.57 -5.21 13.49
C LYS A 64 6.03 -4.90 14.89
N ALA A 65 6.86 -4.96 15.92
CA ALA A 65 6.44 -4.64 17.29
C ALA A 65 6.01 -3.18 17.42
N GLU A 66 6.77 -2.24 16.85
CA GLU A 66 6.40 -0.82 16.84
C GLU A 66 5.12 -0.55 16.04
N MET A 67 4.97 -1.21 14.88
CA MET A 67 3.74 -1.15 14.10
C MET A 67 2.55 -1.68 14.90
N GLU A 68 2.68 -2.82 15.59
CA GLU A 68 1.59 -3.37 16.40
C GLU A 68 1.10 -2.39 17.46
N ILE A 69 2.00 -1.61 18.07
CA ILE A 69 1.67 -0.54 19.02
C ILE A 69 1.02 0.65 18.29
N GLY A 70 1.64 1.14 17.21
CA GLY A 70 1.18 2.31 16.47
C GLY A 70 -0.15 2.12 15.73
N PHE A 71 -0.48 0.87 15.39
CA PHE A 71 -1.76 0.51 14.79
C PHE A 71 -2.85 0.17 15.82
N GLN A 72 -2.54 0.17 17.13
CA GLN A 72 -3.59 0.08 18.16
C GLN A 72 -4.50 1.30 18.04
N GLY A 73 -5.80 1.07 17.89
CA GLY A 73 -6.79 2.15 17.78
C GLY A 73 -6.88 2.79 16.39
N VAL A 74 -6.05 2.43 15.40
CA VAL A 74 -6.15 3.03 14.05
C VAL A 74 -7.50 2.74 13.40
N ASP A 75 -8.07 1.55 13.61
CA ASP A 75 -9.41 1.25 13.11
C ASP A 75 -10.47 2.07 13.84
N GLU A 76 -10.31 2.32 15.15
CA GLU A 76 -11.20 3.18 15.95
C GLU A 76 -11.14 4.64 15.47
N ASP A 77 -9.93 5.15 15.23
CA ASP A 77 -9.69 6.51 14.72
C ASP A 77 -10.17 6.71 13.28
N ARG A 78 -10.27 5.63 12.50
CA ARG A 78 -10.71 5.64 11.10
C ARG A 78 -12.18 5.25 10.93
N VAL A 79 -12.88 4.91 12.02
CA VAL A 79 -14.33 4.76 11.97
C VAL A 79 -14.91 6.08 11.50
N GLN A 80 -15.63 6.04 10.40
CA GLN A 80 -16.41 7.18 9.93
C GLN A 80 -17.80 7.04 10.52
N ASP A 81 -18.26 8.05 11.27
CA ASP A 81 -19.65 8.13 11.68
C ASP A 81 -20.51 8.62 10.50
N GLU A 82 -21.82 8.42 10.58
CA GLU A 82 -22.78 8.91 9.57
C GLU A 82 -22.61 10.41 9.27
N LYS A 83 -22.27 11.20 10.29
CA LYS A 83 -21.99 12.65 10.18
C LYS A 83 -20.76 12.96 9.30
N ASP A 84 -19.81 12.03 9.21
CA ASP A 84 -18.56 12.19 8.46
C ASP A 84 -18.75 11.76 6.99
N LEU A 85 -19.87 11.10 6.68
CA LEU A 85 -20.24 10.66 5.34
C LEU A 85 -21.09 11.70 4.59
N VAL A 86 -21.42 12.84 5.23
CA VAL A 86 -22.16 13.96 4.66
C VAL A 86 -21.33 15.24 4.64
N ASP A 87 -21.52 16.07 3.61
CA ASP A 87 -20.91 17.40 3.55
C ASP A 87 -21.66 18.42 4.43
N GLY A 88 -21.15 19.66 4.50
CA GLY A 88 -21.74 20.74 5.31
C GLY A 88 -23.16 21.18 4.92
N VAL A 89 -23.75 20.58 3.88
CA VAL A 89 -25.13 20.82 3.43
C VAL A 89 -25.93 19.50 3.38
N GLY A 90 -25.38 18.40 3.92
CA GLY A 90 -26.06 17.11 4.07
C GLY A 90 -25.97 16.16 2.87
N ARG A 91 -25.08 16.40 1.90
CA ARG A 91 -24.93 15.53 0.71
C ARG A 91 -23.88 14.44 0.93
N PRO A 92 -24.07 13.21 0.41
CA PRO A 92 -23.08 12.14 0.53
C PRO A 92 -21.76 12.48 -0.14
N ILE A 93 -20.65 12.31 0.59
CA ILE A 93 -19.30 12.51 0.06
C ILE A 93 -18.74 11.26 -0.65
N THR A 94 -19.28 10.07 -0.37
CA THR A 94 -18.85 8.78 -0.93
C THR A 94 -19.86 8.15 -1.91
N GLY A 95 -20.87 8.92 -2.35
CA GLY A 95 -21.99 8.45 -3.16
C GLY A 95 -23.18 7.96 -2.31
N HIS A 96 -24.38 7.81 -2.92
CA HIS A 96 -25.62 7.51 -2.19
C HIS A 96 -25.59 6.18 -1.41
N ALA A 97 -24.75 5.23 -1.82
CA ALA A 97 -24.68 3.89 -1.24
C ALA A 97 -24.12 3.82 0.19
N ALA A 98 -23.52 4.90 0.71
CA ALA A 98 -22.94 4.93 2.05
C ALA A 98 -23.88 5.48 3.14
N ILE A 99 -25.05 6.02 2.76
CA ILE A 99 -25.99 6.67 3.70
C ILE A 99 -27.30 5.87 3.81
N GLU A 100 -27.72 5.16 2.77
CA GLU A 100 -28.96 4.38 2.80
C GLU A 100 -28.72 2.96 3.33
N HIS A 101 -29.14 2.73 4.58
CA HIS A 101 -29.40 1.40 5.16
C HIS A 101 -30.90 1.10 5.18
#